data_AF-A0A8S1ENZ8-F1
#
_entry.id   AF-A0A8S1ENZ8-F1
#
_cell.length_a   1.000
_cell.length_b   1.000
_cell.length_c   1.000
_cell.angle_alpha   90.00
_cell.angle_beta   90.00
_cell.angle_gamma   90.00
#
_symmetry.space_group_name_H-M   'P 1'
#
loop_
_entity.id
_entity.type
_entity.pdbx_description
1 polymer ?
#
loop_
_entity_poly.entity_id
_entity_poly.type
_entity_poly.pdbx_seq_one_letter_code
_entity_poly.pdbx_strand_id
1 'polypeptide(L)'
;MTEENESPQVSVNFVGEDGKELGGAGILVPTDISTNQLQILCNQLLESSDDPVPISFYTEGGVEIRDTIAKSLEKIDFEKTLKLVYQPQAVFRVRPVTRCSASIPGHGEPVISAQFSPDGRNLASGSGDTTVRIWDIELELPQYTLKAHKNWVLCISWAPDATKIASACKNGEINIWNAKTGEQIGKTLRRHKQWITALAWQPMHKDPHCRFLASSGKDGNIFIWDIVKGSVVRALSGHTACVTCIRWGGEGLIYSGSQDRTIKMWRDEDGVLCKTLSGHAHWINTLALNTDYALRTACFEPSKRCVKPDTIEECQKVAEERYQAALKIAGGERLVSGSDDFTMFLWNPKETKHSIARMTGHMQLVNQVVFSPDTRYIASASFDKSVKLWCGRTGKYLASLRGHVGPVYQVAWSADSRLIVSGSADSTLKVFELRTKSLYYDLPGHGDEVFTVDWSPEGTKVVSGGKDKLLKLWRQ
;
A
#
# COMPACT_ATOMS: atom_id res chain seq x y z
N MET A 1 27.00 -35.82 40.24
CA MET A 1 26.27 -36.10 38.99
C MET A 1 24.97 -35.34 39.10
N THR A 2 24.92 -34.15 38.51
CA THR A 2 23.71 -33.35 38.38
C THR A 2 22.90 -33.94 37.23
N GLU A 3 21.68 -34.38 37.51
CA GLU A 3 20.70 -34.73 36.47
C GLU A 3 20.49 -33.49 35.60
N GLU A 4 20.94 -33.55 34.35
CA GLU A 4 20.55 -32.59 33.32
C GLU A 4 19.04 -32.76 33.13
N ASN A 5 18.26 -31.77 33.57
CA ASN A 5 16.84 -31.65 33.22
C ASN A 5 16.74 -31.54 31.69
N GLU A 6 16.58 -32.68 30.99
CA GLU A 6 16.27 -32.69 29.57
C GLU A 6 14.95 -31.95 29.36
N SER A 7 15.02 -30.78 28.73
CA SER A 7 13.80 -30.06 28.38
C SER A 7 12.99 -30.91 27.39
N PRO A 8 11.66 -31.00 27.57
CA PRO A 8 10.85 -31.87 26.72
C PRO A 8 11.01 -31.45 25.26
N GLN A 9 11.23 -32.42 24.38
CA GLN A 9 11.45 -32.20 22.95
C GLN A 9 10.15 -32.35 22.17
N VAL A 10 10.00 -31.59 21.11
CA VAL A 10 8.87 -31.65 20.19
C VAL A 10 9.39 -31.74 18.75
N SER A 11 8.74 -32.56 17.94
CA SER A 11 9.04 -32.66 16.50
C SER A 11 8.41 -31.47 15.78
N VAL A 12 9.22 -30.68 15.05
CA VAL A 12 8.79 -29.49 14.31
C VAL A 12 9.05 -29.65 12.82
N ASN A 13 8.08 -29.27 11.99
CA ASN A 13 8.24 -29.18 10.55
C ASN A 13 7.97 -27.74 10.08
N PHE A 14 8.91 -27.17 9.31
CA PHE A 14 8.74 -25.83 8.77
C PHE A 14 7.97 -25.89 7.46
N VAL A 15 6.93 -25.08 7.34
CA VAL A 15 6.07 -25.05 6.15
C VAL A 15 6.06 -23.63 5.60
N GLY A 16 6.30 -23.48 4.30
CA GLY A 16 6.18 -22.21 3.61
C GLY A 16 4.72 -21.77 3.54
N GLU A 17 4.49 -20.48 3.28
CA GLU A 17 3.14 -19.97 3.09
C GLU A 17 2.43 -20.60 1.87
N ASP A 18 3.18 -21.15 0.92
CA ASP A 18 2.67 -21.93 -0.21
C ASP A 18 2.30 -23.38 0.15
N GLY A 19 2.52 -23.79 1.40
CA GLY A 19 2.26 -25.14 1.90
C GLY A 19 3.39 -26.13 1.65
N LYS A 20 4.54 -25.69 1.11
CA LYS A 20 5.69 -26.56 0.89
C LYS A 20 6.46 -26.77 2.18
N GLU A 21 6.71 -28.03 2.51
CA GLU A 21 7.47 -28.41 3.69
C GLU A 21 8.97 -28.25 3.43
N LEU A 22 9.70 -27.82 4.45
CA LEU A 22 11.14 -27.59 4.42
C LEU A 22 11.84 -28.68 5.23
N GLY A 23 12.78 -29.39 4.62
CA GLY A 23 13.58 -30.42 5.28
C GLY A 23 12.95 -31.82 5.35
N GLY A 24 11.69 -32.01 4.93
CA GLY A 24 11.03 -33.31 4.68
C GLY A 24 10.80 -34.24 5.89
N ALA A 25 11.60 -34.13 6.96
CA ALA A 25 11.46 -34.86 8.21
C ALA A 25 11.27 -33.87 9.37
N GLY A 26 10.45 -34.24 10.35
CA GLY A 26 10.23 -33.43 11.55
C GLY A 26 11.51 -33.36 12.40
N ILE A 27 12.01 -32.15 12.63
CA ILE A 27 13.22 -31.86 13.39
C ILE A 27 12.87 -31.84 14.87
N LEU A 28 13.54 -32.65 15.69
CA LEU A 28 13.38 -32.62 17.14
C LEU A 28 14.03 -31.37 17.70
N VAL A 29 13.23 -30.52 18.34
CA VAL A 29 13.70 -29.30 19.00
C VAL A 29 13.22 -29.26 20.45
N PRO A 30 14.02 -28.70 21.37
CA PRO A 30 13.59 -28.44 22.74
C PRO A 30 12.37 -27.49 22.78
N THR A 31 11.43 -27.70 23.70
CA THR A 31 10.24 -26.82 23.84
C THR A 31 10.56 -25.41 24.35
N ASP A 32 11.72 -25.24 25.00
CA ASP A 32 12.26 -23.96 25.46
C ASP A 32 13.05 -23.21 24.38
N ILE A 33 13.14 -23.76 23.16
CA ILE A 33 13.79 -23.10 22.04
C ILE A 33 13.22 -21.69 21.80
N SER A 34 14.12 -20.73 21.69
CA SER A 34 13.76 -19.34 21.42
C SER A 34 13.42 -19.12 19.95
N THR A 35 12.61 -18.10 19.67
CA THR A 35 12.32 -17.66 18.29
C THR A 35 13.59 -17.34 17.48
N ASN A 36 14.63 -16.79 18.12
CA ASN A 36 15.91 -16.53 17.47
C ASN A 36 16.63 -17.82 17.04
N GLN A 37 16.61 -18.86 17.87
CA GLN A 37 17.19 -20.17 17.52
C GLN A 37 16.39 -20.86 16.41
N LEU A 38 15.05 -20.80 16.46
CA LEU A 38 14.19 -21.28 15.38
C LEU A 38 14.48 -20.54 14.06
N GLN A 39 14.73 -19.23 14.12
CA GLN A 39 15.07 -18.43 12.96
C GLN A 39 16.42 -18.85 12.35
N ILE A 40 17.45 -19.06 13.18
CA ILE A 40 18.76 -19.53 12.70
C ILE A 40 18.61 -20.89 12.01
N LEU A 41 17.89 -21.81 12.65
CA LEU A 41 17.66 -23.15 12.10
C LEU A 41 16.87 -23.10 10.78
N CYS A 42 15.83 -22.29 10.69
CA CYS A 42 15.06 -22.13 9.46
C CYS A 42 15.89 -21.50 8.33
N ASN A 43 16.73 -20.50 8.62
CA ASN A 43 17.63 -19.89 7.63
C ASN A 43 18.72 -20.86 7.14
N GLN A 44 19.21 -21.76 8.00
CA GLN A 44 20.13 -22.83 7.59
C GLN A 44 19.47 -23.79 6.61
N LEU A 45 18.22 -24.19 6.87
CA LEU A 45 17.46 -25.07 5.99
C LEU A 45 17.07 -24.42 4.67
N LEU A 46 16.94 -23.09 4.64
CA LEU A 46 16.68 -22.30 3.44
C LEU A 46 17.94 -22.04 2.61
N GLU A 47 19.11 -22.54 3.03
CA GLU A 47 20.42 -22.24 2.44
C GLU A 47 20.73 -20.72 2.39
N SER A 48 20.07 -19.94 3.24
CA SER A 48 20.22 -18.49 3.35
C SER A 48 21.02 -18.10 4.58
N SER A 49 22.05 -18.89 4.94
CA SER A 49 22.92 -18.62 6.09
C SER A 49 23.76 -17.37 5.90
N ASP A 50 24.14 -17.07 4.66
CA ASP A 50 25.03 -15.95 4.33
C ASP A 50 24.29 -14.60 4.37
N ASP A 51 22.98 -14.61 4.06
CA ASP A 51 22.08 -13.46 4.13
C ASP A 51 20.79 -13.82 4.92
N PRO A 52 20.86 -13.87 6.27
CA PRO A 52 19.75 -14.34 7.09
C PRO A 52 18.57 -13.35 7.08
N VAL A 53 17.37 -13.86 6.82
CA VAL A 53 16.14 -13.05 6.86
C VAL A 53 15.47 -13.20 8.22
N PRO A 54 14.90 -12.12 8.81
CA PRO A 54 14.03 -12.22 9.98
C PRO A 54 12.78 -13.03 9.66
N ILE A 55 12.44 -14.02 10.49
CA ILE A 55 11.31 -14.93 10.24
C ILE A 55 10.41 -14.95 11.47
N SER A 56 9.11 -14.77 11.26
CA SER A 56 8.09 -15.07 12.27
C SER A 56 7.50 -16.47 12.03
N PHE A 57 7.18 -17.16 13.12
CA PHE A 57 6.61 -18.51 13.07
C PHE A 57 5.17 -18.50 13.58
N TYR A 58 4.30 -19.19 12.85
CA TYR A 58 2.90 -19.37 13.20
C TYR A 58 2.56 -20.85 13.21
N THR A 59 1.65 -21.27 14.07
CA THR A 59 1.04 -22.60 13.94
C THR A 59 0.01 -22.63 12.80
N GLU A 60 -0.40 -23.82 12.36
CA GLU A 60 -1.50 -23.96 11.39
C GLU A 60 -2.81 -23.30 11.87
N GLY A 61 -3.01 -23.20 13.18
CA GLY A 61 -4.12 -22.49 13.81
C GLY A 61 -4.01 -20.96 13.78
N GLY A 62 -2.90 -20.41 13.29
CA GLY A 62 -2.65 -18.96 13.22
C GLY A 62 -2.15 -18.33 14.52
N VAL A 63 -1.67 -19.15 15.49
CA VAL A 63 -1.05 -18.65 16.72
C VAL A 63 0.41 -18.32 16.45
N GLU A 64 0.80 -17.07 16.68
CA GLU A 64 2.17 -16.59 16.56
C GLU A 64 3.05 -17.09 17.72
N ILE A 65 4.22 -17.62 17.43
CA ILE A 65 5.23 -17.97 18.44
C ILE A 65 6.06 -16.72 18.73
N ARG A 66 5.97 -16.20 19.95
CA ARG A 66 6.59 -14.91 20.32
C ARG A 66 7.95 -15.07 21.02
N ASP A 67 7.97 -15.89 22.05
CA ASP A 67 9.16 -16.11 22.87
C ASP A 67 9.70 -17.53 22.66
N THR A 68 9.01 -18.51 23.27
CA THR A 68 9.31 -19.94 23.16
C THR A 68 8.04 -20.69 22.77
N ILE A 69 8.22 -21.91 22.24
CA ILE A 69 7.10 -22.80 21.88
C ILE A 69 6.25 -23.09 23.13
N ALA A 70 6.89 -23.41 24.26
CA ALA A 70 6.22 -23.71 25.53
C ALA A 70 5.33 -22.57 26.05
N LYS A 71 5.75 -21.30 25.90
CA LYS A 71 4.98 -20.15 26.39
C LYS A 71 3.84 -19.74 25.44
N SER A 72 4.01 -20.02 24.15
CA SER A 72 3.08 -19.57 23.12
C SER A 72 1.92 -20.55 22.89
N LEU A 73 2.05 -21.80 23.35
CA LEU A 73 1.05 -22.86 23.16
C LEU A 73 0.51 -23.33 24.52
N GLU A 74 -0.82 -23.26 24.70
CA GLU A 74 -1.47 -23.72 25.93
C GLU A 74 -1.50 -25.25 26.07
N LYS A 75 -1.45 -25.99 24.94
CA LYS A 75 -1.41 -27.46 24.89
C LYS A 75 -0.47 -27.90 23.77
N ILE A 76 0.53 -28.72 24.12
CA ILE A 76 1.47 -29.32 23.18
C ILE A 76 1.21 -30.83 23.16
N ASP A 77 0.91 -31.36 21.97
CA ASP A 77 0.80 -32.79 21.72
C ASP A 77 2.18 -33.30 21.29
N PHE A 78 2.91 -33.93 22.20
CA PHE A 78 4.30 -34.37 21.97
C PHE A 78 4.40 -35.54 20.98
N GLU A 79 3.29 -36.25 20.72
CA GLU A 79 3.26 -37.38 19.77
C GLU A 79 3.12 -36.90 18.32
N LYS A 80 2.69 -35.65 18.10
CA LYS A 80 2.46 -35.10 16.76
C LYS A 80 3.52 -34.09 16.37
N THR A 81 3.89 -34.13 15.09
CA THR A 81 4.76 -33.11 14.49
C THR A 81 4.04 -31.77 14.41
N LEU A 82 4.59 -30.77 15.09
CA LEU A 82 4.13 -29.39 15.08
C LEU A 82 4.54 -28.72 13.76
N LYS A 83 3.56 -28.36 12.94
CA LYS A 83 3.80 -27.62 11.70
C LYS A 83 3.88 -26.12 11.98
N LEU A 84 5.05 -25.54 11.71
CA LEU A 84 5.32 -24.12 11.86
C LEU A 84 5.37 -23.47 10.48
N VAL A 85 4.36 -22.65 10.21
CA VAL A 85 4.33 -21.78 9.05
C VAL A 85 5.33 -20.66 9.26
N TYR A 86 6.38 -20.63 8.46
CA TYR A 86 7.41 -19.61 8.55
C TYR A 86 7.08 -18.44 7.61
N GLN A 87 7.25 -17.23 8.12
CA GLN A 87 6.90 -15.99 7.44
C GLN A 87 8.09 -15.04 7.44
N PRO A 88 8.81 -14.90 6.31
CA PRO A 88 9.88 -13.92 6.18
C PRO A 88 9.35 -12.50 6.40
N GLN A 89 10.08 -11.70 7.16
CA GLN A 89 9.81 -10.29 7.40
C GLN A 89 10.86 -9.43 6.70
N ALA A 90 10.60 -8.12 6.63
CA ALA A 90 11.60 -7.18 6.16
C ALA A 90 12.87 -7.23 7.04
N VAL A 91 14.03 -7.29 6.37
CA VAL A 91 15.37 -7.26 6.98
C VAL A 91 15.60 -5.95 7.73
N PHE A 92 15.07 -4.85 7.20
CA PHE A 92 15.09 -3.55 7.86
C PHE A 92 13.88 -3.37 8.78
N ARG A 93 13.98 -2.43 9.72
CA ARG A 93 12.90 -2.10 10.65
C ARG A 93 12.61 -0.61 10.63
N VAL A 94 11.36 -0.28 10.34
CA VAL A 94 10.89 1.09 10.37
C VAL A 94 10.65 1.49 11.82
N ARG A 95 11.15 2.67 12.19
CA ARG A 95 10.90 3.23 13.52
C ARG A 95 9.56 3.97 13.51
N PRO A 96 8.81 3.92 14.61
CA PRO A 96 7.59 4.70 14.73
C PRO A 96 7.90 6.21 14.67
N VAL A 97 7.03 6.95 14.00
CA VAL A 97 7.01 8.41 14.08
C VAL A 97 6.36 8.83 15.40
N THR A 98 6.97 9.78 16.11
CA THR A 98 6.60 10.12 17.49
C THR A 98 6.29 11.61 17.68
N ARG A 99 6.81 12.47 16.80
CA ARG A 99 6.60 13.93 16.89
C ARG A 99 6.53 14.60 15.53
N CYS A 100 5.88 15.76 15.49
CA CYS A 100 5.91 16.67 14.35
C CYS A 100 7.33 17.27 14.24
N SER A 101 8.00 17.12 13.09
CA SER A 101 9.29 17.77 12.81
C SER A 101 9.08 19.21 12.37
N ALA A 102 8.18 19.40 11.40
CA ALA A 102 7.92 20.69 10.79
C ALA A 102 6.43 20.84 10.46
N SER A 103 5.93 22.06 10.62
CA SER A 103 4.66 22.50 10.05
C SER A 103 5.00 23.48 8.93
N ILE A 104 4.83 23.03 7.68
CA ILE A 104 5.30 23.73 6.50
C ILE A 104 4.11 24.50 5.90
N PRO A 105 4.07 25.85 6.06
CA PRO A 105 3.03 26.65 5.45
C PRO A 105 3.29 26.81 3.96
N GLY A 106 2.22 27.10 3.23
CA GLY A 106 2.35 27.50 1.84
C GLY A 106 1.04 27.50 1.09
N HIS A 107 0.24 26.44 1.23
CA HIS A 107 -1.04 26.37 0.56
C HIS A 107 -2.04 27.41 1.08
N GLY A 108 -2.81 28.00 0.17
CA GLY A 108 -3.85 28.99 0.50
C GLY A 108 -5.18 28.37 0.91
N GLU A 109 -5.37 27.08 0.65
CA GLU A 109 -6.60 26.31 0.82
C GLU A 109 -6.27 24.87 1.27
N PRO A 110 -7.29 24.06 1.67
CA PRO A 110 -7.07 22.70 2.13
C PRO A 110 -6.19 21.84 1.22
N VAL A 111 -5.30 21.07 1.84
CA VAL A 111 -4.47 20.07 1.15
C VAL A 111 -5.29 18.80 0.97
N ILE A 112 -5.56 18.43 -0.28
CA ILE A 112 -6.45 17.33 -0.65
C ILE A 112 -5.66 16.04 -0.81
N SER A 113 -4.47 16.11 -1.43
CA SER A 113 -3.63 14.95 -1.70
C SER A 113 -2.17 15.28 -1.44
N ALA A 114 -1.46 14.40 -0.74
CA ALA A 114 -0.03 14.46 -0.56
C ALA A 114 0.59 13.08 -0.78
N GLN A 115 1.74 13.03 -1.46
CA GLN A 115 2.43 11.77 -1.73
C GLN A 115 3.94 11.98 -1.78
N PHE A 116 4.68 11.12 -1.07
CA PHE A 116 6.12 11.00 -1.19
C PHE A 116 6.50 10.45 -2.56
N SER A 117 7.56 11.03 -3.12
CA SER A 117 8.28 10.47 -4.26
C SER A 117 8.72 9.02 -3.99
N PRO A 118 8.76 8.16 -5.02
CA PRO A 118 9.23 6.77 -4.89
C PRO A 118 10.65 6.64 -4.34
N ASP A 119 11.51 7.65 -4.56
CA ASP A 119 12.88 7.71 -4.04
C ASP A 119 12.96 8.28 -2.61
N GLY A 120 11.84 8.79 -2.06
CA GLY A 120 11.74 9.33 -0.71
C GLY A 120 12.35 10.72 -0.51
N ARG A 121 12.86 11.38 -1.56
CA ARG A 121 13.61 12.65 -1.45
C ARG A 121 12.72 13.88 -1.53
N ASN A 122 11.69 13.81 -2.36
CA ASN A 122 10.73 14.89 -2.57
C ASN A 122 9.32 14.51 -2.11
N LEU A 123 8.52 15.51 -1.76
CA LEU A 123 7.10 15.37 -1.46
C LEU A 123 6.31 16.21 -2.46
N ALA A 124 5.19 15.70 -2.96
CA ALA A 124 4.24 16.49 -3.76
C ALA A 124 2.92 16.65 -3.02
N SER A 125 2.32 17.83 -3.10
CA SER A 125 1.01 18.12 -2.53
C SER A 125 0.12 18.92 -3.46
N GLY A 126 -1.18 18.69 -3.35
CA GLY A 126 -2.23 19.28 -4.18
C GLY A 126 -3.30 19.86 -3.30
N SER A 127 -3.72 21.07 -3.60
CA SER A 127 -4.63 21.86 -2.77
C SER A 127 -5.80 22.41 -3.56
N GLY A 128 -6.83 22.84 -2.82
CA GLY A 128 -7.93 23.66 -3.32
C GLY A 128 -7.49 25.02 -3.87
N ASP A 129 -6.25 25.47 -3.59
CA ASP A 129 -5.68 26.74 -4.06
C ASP A 129 -5.25 26.71 -5.53
N THR A 130 -5.60 25.62 -6.23
CA THR A 130 -5.28 25.34 -7.64
C THR A 130 -3.79 25.18 -7.93
N THR A 131 -2.96 25.00 -6.90
CA THR A 131 -1.52 24.78 -7.04
C THR A 131 -1.12 23.36 -6.68
N VAL A 132 -0.05 22.89 -7.32
CA VAL A 132 0.72 21.73 -6.87
C VAL A 132 2.01 22.27 -6.27
N ARG A 133 2.46 21.71 -5.16
CA ARG A 133 3.75 22.08 -4.56
C ARG A 133 4.66 20.88 -4.46
N ILE A 134 5.93 21.11 -4.72
CA ILE A 134 7.01 20.16 -4.48
C ILE A 134 7.79 20.66 -3.28
N TRP A 135 8.06 19.78 -2.34
CA TRP A 135 8.77 20.07 -1.11
C TRP A 135 10.01 19.20 -1.04
N ASP A 136 11.12 19.82 -0.68
CA ASP A 136 12.35 19.13 -0.35
C ASP A 136 12.20 18.58 1.08
N ILE A 137 12.29 17.27 1.23
CA ILE A 137 12.08 16.60 2.51
C ILE A 137 13.33 16.72 3.39
N GLU A 138 14.52 16.82 2.82
CA GLU A 138 15.76 16.90 3.59
C GLU A 138 15.87 18.28 4.25
N LEU A 139 15.57 19.33 3.48
CA LEU A 139 15.59 20.72 3.96
C LEU A 139 14.27 21.15 4.62
N GLU A 140 13.19 20.40 4.43
CA GLU A 140 11.83 20.73 4.91
C GLU A 140 11.33 22.08 4.37
N LEU A 141 11.74 22.43 3.15
CA LEU A 141 11.44 23.70 2.49
C LEU A 141 10.54 23.51 1.24
N PRO A 142 9.68 24.50 0.92
CA PRO A 142 9.02 24.54 -0.38
C PRO A 142 10.06 24.68 -1.49
N GLN A 143 10.10 23.72 -2.41
CA GLN A 143 11.03 23.73 -3.54
C GLN A 143 10.40 24.44 -4.75
N TYR A 144 9.20 24.02 -5.16
CA TYR A 144 8.50 24.56 -6.32
C TYR A 144 7.01 24.78 -6.05
N THR A 145 6.46 25.87 -6.62
CA THR A 145 5.01 26.12 -6.67
C THR A 145 4.54 26.10 -8.11
N LEU A 146 3.77 25.07 -8.47
CA LEU A 146 3.37 24.74 -9.81
C LEU A 146 1.98 25.32 -10.10
N LYS A 147 1.94 26.38 -10.92
CA LYS A 147 0.73 27.14 -11.24
C LYS A 147 0.32 26.92 -12.69
N ALA A 148 -0.49 25.89 -12.95
CA ALA A 148 -1.12 25.68 -14.26
C ALA A 148 -2.62 25.32 -14.17
N HIS A 149 -3.07 24.74 -13.05
CA HIS A 149 -4.47 24.37 -12.88
C HIS A 149 -5.33 25.60 -12.61
N LYS A 150 -6.56 25.58 -13.11
CA LYS A 150 -7.57 26.65 -12.91
C LYS A 150 -8.60 26.30 -11.84
N ASN A 151 -8.51 25.12 -11.24
CA ASN A 151 -9.45 24.61 -10.25
C ASN A 151 -8.72 23.68 -9.28
N TRP A 152 -9.43 23.20 -8.25
CA TRP A 152 -8.88 22.39 -7.16
C TRP A 152 -8.13 21.16 -7.70
N VAL A 153 -6.92 20.93 -7.18
CA VAL A 153 -6.14 19.74 -7.50
C VAL A 153 -6.63 18.61 -6.60
N LEU A 154 -7.27 17.60 -7.20
CA LEU A 154 -7.91 16.52 -6.46
C LEU A 154 -6.98 15.31 -6.27
N CYS A 155 -6.14 15.05 -7.27
CA CYS A 155 -5.29 13.86 -7.30
C CYS A 155 -3.89 14.21 -7.75
N ILE A 156 -2.91 13.60 -7.08
CA ILE A 156 -1.52 13.61 -7.47
C ILE A 156 -1.04 12.17 -7.51
N SER A 157 -0.20 11.87 -8.50
CA SER A 157 0.53 10.61 -8.54
C SER A 157 1.93 10.85 -9.08
N TRP A 158 2.93 10.45 -8.30
CA TRP A 158 4.30 10.33 -8.79
C TRP A 158 4.40 9.22 -9.83
N ALA A 159 5.21 9.46 -10.86
CA ALA A 159 5.66 8.40 -11.74
C ALA A 159 6.59 7.45 -10.96
N PRO A 160 6.55 6.13 -11.23
CA PRO A 160 7.41 5.16 -10.57
C PRO A 160 8.92 5.43 -10.74
N ASP A 161 9.32 6.22 -11.75
CA ASP A 161 10.71 6.64 -11.99
C ASP A 161 11.20 7.81 -11.10
N ALA A 162 10.31 8.38 -10.27
CA ALA A 162 10.51 9.58 -9.44
C ALA A 162 10.87 10.88 -10.20
N THR A 163 10.80 10.88 -11.54
CA THR A 163 11.16 12.05 -12.37
C THR A 163 9.97 12.91 -12.75
N LYS A 164 8.77 12.33 -12.83
CA LYS A 164 7.54 13.01 -13.26
C LYS A 164 6.48 12.99 -12.19
N ILE A 165 5.64 14.01 -12.16
CA ILE A 165 4.46 14.10 -11.30
C ILE A 165 3.25 14.35 -12.19
N ALA A 166 2.22 13.51 -12.08
CA ALA A 166 0.93 13.78 -12.67
C ALA A 166 0.02 14.43 -11.63
N SER A 167 -0.69 15.46 -12.05
CA SER A 167 -1.66 16.16 -11.22
C SER A 167 -2.94 16.38 -12.00
N ALA A 168 -4.07 16.17 -11.35
CA ALA A 168 -5.37 16.29 -11.96
C ALA A 168 -6.27 17.19 -11.14
N CYS A 169 -7.10 17.98 -11.83
CA CYS A 169 -7.98 18.93 -11.18
C CYS A 169 -9.46 18.70 -11.49
N LYS A 170 -10.29 19.45 -10.75
CA LYS A 170 -11.76 19.35 -10.78
C LYS A 170 -12.39 19.70 -12.14
N ASN A 171 -11.66 20.32 -13.07
CA ASN A 171 -12.20 20.65 -14.39
C ASN A 171 -11.88 19.59 -15.48
N GLY A 172 -11.22 18.48 -15.12
CA GLY A 172 -10.87 17.42 -16.07
C GLY A 172 -9.53 17.62 -16.78
N GLU A 173 -8.71 18.59 -16.35
CA GLU A 173 -7.36 18.81 -16.86
C GLU A 173 -6.31 18.00 -16.08
N ILE A 174 -5.36 17.44 -16.80
CA ILE A 174 -4.16 16.79 -16.23
C ILE A 174 -2.93 17.56 -16.68
N ASN A 175 -2.06 17.89 -15.74
CA ASN A 175 -0.75 18.46 -15.99
C ASN A 175 0.33 17.50 -15.50
N ILE A 176 1.36 17.32 -16.32
CA ILE A 176 2.55 16.54 -16.01
C ILE A 176 3.67 17.53 -15.70
N TRP A 177 4.42 17.26 -14.64
CA TRP A 177 5.49 18.13 -14.15
C TRP A 177 6.81 17.37 -14.08
N ASN A 178 7.90 18.06 -14.34
CA ASN A 178 9.23 17.57 -14.05
C ASN A 178 9.54 17.83 -12.57
N ALA A 179 9.83 16.77 -11.82
CA ALA A 179 10.08 16.86 -10.40
C ALA A 179 11.37 17.64 -10.06
N LYS A 180 12.37 17.64 -10.95
CA LYS A 180 13.66 18.30 -10.72
C LYS A 180 13.64 19.79 -11.03
N THR A 181 12.92 20.19 -12.08
CA THR A 181 12.90 21.59 -12.53
C THR A 181 11.66 22.35 -12.07
N GLY A 182 10.58 21.65 -11.72
CA GLY A 182 9.29 22.25 -11.44
C GLY A 182 8.58 22.79 -12.70
N GLU A 183 9.07 22.45 -13.89
CA GLU A 183 8.45 22.89 -15.14
C GLU A 183 7.38 21.91 -15.62
N GLN A 184 6.37 22.44 -16.31
CA GLN A 184 5.34 21.61 -16.94
C GLN A 184 5.93 20.88 -18.16
N ILE A 185 5.77 19.56 -18.20
CA ILE A 185 6.15 18.72 -19.35
C ILE A 185 4.99 18.72 -20.35
N GLY A 186 5.25 19.26 -21.54
CA GLY A 186 4.28 19.24 -22.64
C GLY A 186 3.04 20.10 -22.37
N LYS A 187 1.96 19.81 -23.10
CA LYS A 187 0.69 20.54 -23.00
C LYS A 187 -0.22 19.92 -21.95
N THR A 188 -1.12 20.72 -21.39
CA THR A 188 -2.21 20.22 -20.52
C THR A 188 -3.06 19.21 -21.27
N LEU A 189 -3.22 18.02 -20.69
CA LEU A 189 -4.01 16.94 -21.26
C LEU A 189 -5.50 17.22 -21.00
N ARG A 190 -6.27 17.36 -22.08
CA ARG A 190 -7.68 17.76 -22.05
C ARG A 190 -8.51 16.75 -22.83
N ARG A 191 -9.31 15.96 -22.12
CA ARG A 191 -10.28 15.03 -22.73
C ARG A 191 -11.47 14.74 -21.84
N HIS A 192 -11.24 14.59 -20.53
CA HIS A 192 -12.31 14.41 -19.56
C HIS A 192 -13.26 15.61 -19.58
N LYS A 193 -14.57 15.31 -19.52
CA LYS A 193 -15.62 16.35 -19.51
C LYS A 193 -15.96 16.81 -18.09
N GLN A 194 -15.58 16.02 -17.08
CA GLN A 194 -15.83 16.28 -15.67
C GLN A 194 -14.55 16.07 -14.86
N TRP A 195 -14.62 16.26 -13.54
CA TRP A 195 -13.47 16.08 -12.67
C TRP A 195 -12.88 14.68 -12.73
N ILE A 196 -11.57 14.63 -12.54
CA ILE A 196 -10.80 13.41 -12.46
C ILE A 196 -10.82 12.91 -11.02
N THR A 197 -10.94 11.61 -10.87
CA THR A 197 -11.13 10.93 -9.57
C THR A 197 -9.89 10.19 -9.12
N ALA A 198 -9.12 9.61 -10.05
CA ALA A 198 -7.86 8.95 -9.74
C ALA A 198 -6.93 8.86 -10.98
N LEU A 199 -5.63 8.73 -10.69
CA LEU A 199 -4.54 8.60 -11.64
C LEU A 199 -3.74 7.32 -11.33
N ALA A 200 -3.31 6.58 -12.35
CA ALA A 200 -2.44 5.41 -12.20
C ALA A 200 -1.42 5.34 -13.33
N TRP A 201 -0.14 5.26 -13.01
CA TRP A 201 0.94 5.13 -13.98
C TRP A 201 1.12 3.69 -14.44
N GLN A 202 1.61 3.50 -15.66
CA GLN A 202 2.06 2.17 -16.07
C GLN A 202 3.28 1.75 -15.24
N PRO A 203 3.33 0.49 -14.76
CA PRO A 203 4.46 -0.01 -14.00
C PRO A 203 5.80 0.06 -14.74
N MET A 204 6.86 0.38 -14.00
CA MET A 204 8.21 0.56 -14.56
C MET A 204 8.80 -0.70 -15.16
N HIS A 205 8.45 -1.89 -14.66
CA HIS A 205 8.95 -3.15 -15.20
C HIS A 205 8.43 -3.44 -16.62
N LYS A 206 7.26 -2.90 -16.99
CA LYS A 206 6.71 -2.96 -18.35
C LYS A 206 7.23 -1.82 -19.23
N ASP A 207 7.28 -0.61 -18.68
CA ASP A 207 7.77 0.57 -19.38
C ASP A 207 8.73 1.37 -18.48
N PRO A 208 10.06 1.21 -18.66
CA PRO A 208 11.06 1.88 -17.84
C PRO A 208 11.02 3.41 -17.93
N HIS A 209 10.46 3.95 -19.00
CA HIS A 209 10.36 5.39 -19.21
C HIS A 209 9.12 6.02 -18.58
N CYS A 210 8.21 5.21 -18.01
CA CYS A 210 6.94 5.66 -17.44
C CYS A 210 6.24 6.63 -18.41
N ARG A 211 6.02 6.20 -19.65
CA ARG A 211 5.45 7.00 -20.74
C ARG A 211 3.93 7.07 -20.65
N PHE A 212 3.30 6.02 -20.15
CA PHE A 212 1.85 5.90 -20.13
C PHE A 212 1.24 6.18 -18.76
N LEU A 213 0.12 6.89 -18.78
CA LEU A 213 -0.67 7.24 -17.60
C LEU A 213 -2.14 6.94 -17.88
N ALA A 214 -2.81 6.30 -16.94
CA ALA A 214 -4.25 6.12 -16.95
C ALA A 214 -4.92 7.13 -16.02
N SER A 215 -6.00 7.74 -16.48
CA SER A 215 -6.83 8.63 -15.68
C SER A 215 -8.29 8.18 -15.70
N SER A 216 -8.95 8.28 -14.56
CA SER A 216 -10.38 8.00 -14.40
C SER A 216 -11.15 9.27 -14.07
N GLY A 217 -12.35 9.40 -14.62
CA GLY A 217 -13.18 10.59 -14.46
C GLY A 217 -14.59 10.30 -14.00
N LYS A 218 -15.23 11.34 -13.44
CA LYS A 218 -16.65 11.31 -13.11
C LYS A 218 -17.55 11.16 -14.35
N ASP A 219 -17.01 11.48 -15.52
CA ASP A 219 -17.66 11.24 -16.81
C ASP A 219 -17.80 9.76 -17.18
N GLY A 220 -17.34 8.83 -16.33
CA GLY A 220 -17.48 7.38 -16.53
C GLY A 220 -16.45 6.79 -17.49
N ASN A 221 -15.52 7.61 -17.98
CA ASN A 221 -14.50 7.20 -18.93
C ASN A 221 -13.15 7.07 -18.26
N ILE A 222 -12.32 6.23 -18.84
CA ILE A 222 -10.91 6.11 -18.51
C ILE A 222 -10.11 6.42 -19.77
N PHE A 223 -9.08 7.25 -19.66
CA PHE A 223 -8.18 7.54 -20.77
C PHE A 223 -6.77 7.08 -20.45
N ILE A 224 -6.14 6.40 -21.41
CA ILE A 224 -4.71 6.08 -21.38
C ILE A 224 -4.02 7.13 -22.24
N TRP A 225 -3.07 7.83 -21.63
CA TRP A 225 -2.33 8.94 -22.21
C TRP A 225 -0.90 8.52 -22.53
N ASP A 226 -0.41 8.94 -23.68
CA ASP A 226 1.02 8.96 -24.00
C ASP A 226 1.55 10.33 -23.64
N ILE A 227 2.39 10.41 -22.61
CA ILE A 227 2.89 11.66 -22.06
C ILE A 227 3.88 12.34 -23.00
N VAL A 228 4.66 11.55 -23.74
CA VAL A 228 5.64 12.09 -24.69
C VAL A 228 4.93 12.78 -25.85
N LYS A 229 3.86 12.15 -26.36
CA LYS A 229 3.05 12.73 -27.45
C LYS A 229 2.01 13.75 -26.97
N GLY A 230 1.62 13.70 -25.70
CA GLY A 230 0.55 14.51 -25.14
C GLY A 230 -0.83 14.17 -25.71
N SER A 231 -1.04 12.90 -26.09
CA SER A 231 -2.26 12.45 -26.79
C SER A 231 -2.90 11.24 -26.12
N VAL A 232 -4.22 11.10 -26.29
CA VAL A 232 -4.96 9.91 -25.83
C VAL A 232 -4.64 8.74 -26.75
N VAL A 233 -4.10 7.67 -26.18
CA VAL A 233 -3.84 6.42 -26.88
C VAL A 233 -5.09 5.58 -26.93
N ARG A 234 -5.79 5.46 -25.78
CA ARG A 234 -7.00 4.65 -25.65
C ARG A 234 -8.04 5.34 -24.78
N ALA A 235 -9.30 5.09 -25.10
CA ALA A 235 -10.45 5.46 -24.30
C ALA A 235 -11.18 4.18 -23.88
N LEU A 236 -11.12 3.84 -22.60
CA LEU A 236 -11.84 2.70 -22.03
C LEU A 236 -13.20 3.23 -21.56
N SER A 237 -14.22 2.93 -22.36
CA SER A 237 -15.61 3.33 -22.09
C SER A 237 -16.42 2.06 -21.84
N GLY A 238 -17.24 2.06 -20.79
CA GLY A 238 -18.10 0.91 -20.49
C GLY A 238 -18.68 0.88 -19.09
N HIS A 239 -18.21 1.75 -18.18
CA HIS A 239 -18.95 2.05 -16.96
C HIS A 239 -20.17 2.93 -17.28
N THR A 240 -21.27 2.73 -16.57
CA THR A 240 -22.51 3.50 -16.78
C THR A 240 -22.59 4.73 -15.87
N ALA A 241 -21.68 4.85 -14.91
CA ALA A 241 -21.59 5.96 -13.97
C ALA A 241 -20.12 6.36 -13.73
N CYS A 242 -19.92 7.32 -12.83
CA CYS A 242 -18.60 7.82 -12.40
C CYS A 242 -17.64 6.68 -12.06
N VAL A 243 -16.42 6.72 -12.62
CA VAL A 243 -15.33 5.84 -12.19
C VAL A 243 -14.65 6.51 -11.01
N THR A 244 -14.69 5.90 -9.83
CA THR A 244 -14.21 6.50 -8.57
C THR A 244 -12.73 6.25 -8.34
N CYS A 245 -12.22 5.11 -8.80
CA CYS A 245 -10.84 4.70 -8.56
C CYS A 245 -10.32 3.81 -9.70
N ILE A 246 -9.00 3.86 -9.90
CA ILE A 246 -8.29 3.11 -10.92
C ILE A 246 -6.95 2.61 -10.38
N ARG A 247 -6.55 1.40 -10.78
CA ARG A 247 -5.24 0.80 -10.50
C ARG A 247 -4.69 0.17 -11.76
N TRP A 248 -3.39 0.33 -12.03
CA TRP A 248 -2.69 -0.35 -13.12
C TRP A 248 -1.82 -1.45 -12.53
N GLY A 249 -2.23 -2.70 -12.71
CA GLY A 249 -1.51 -3.88 -12.24
C GLY A 249 -0.29 -4.21 -13.09
N GLY A 250 0.60 -5.04 -12.56
CA GLY A 250 1.85 -5.41 -13.22
C GLY A 250 1.70 -6.46 -14.32
N GLU A 251 0.55 -7.14 -14.41
CA GLU A 251 0.26 -8.12 -15.47
C GLU A 251 -0.23 -7.47 -16.79
N GLY A 252 -0.26 -6.14 -16.90
CA GLY A 252 -0.88 -5.45 -18.06
C GLY A 252 -2.40 -5.35 -17.95
N LEU A 253 -2.90 -5.29 -16.71
CA LEU A 253 -4.33 -5.18 -16.42
C LEU A 253 -4.61 -3.88 -15.69
N ILE A 254 -5.64 -3.17 -16.14
CA ILE A 254 -6.18 -2.00 -15.46
C ILE A 254 -7.47 -2.40 -14.76
N TYR A 255 -7.57 -2.05 -13.48
CA TYR A 255 -8.73 -2.30 -12.64
C TYR A 255 -9.42 -0.98 -12.35
N SER A 256 -10.72 -0.88 -12.62
CA SER A 256 -11.51 0.31 -12.36
C SER A 256 -12.74 0.01 -11.53
N GLY A 257 -13.02 0.87 -10.55
CA GLY A 257 -14.19 0.79 -9.67
C GLY A 257 -15.10 1.98 -9.93
N SER A 258 -16.41 1.75 -9.90
CA SER A 258 -17.38 2.76 -10.29
C SER A 258 -18.60 2.80 -9.37
N GLN A 259 -19.30 3.94 -9.42
CA GLN A 259 -20.63 4.13 -8.84
C GLN A 259 -21.70 3.26 -9.53
N ASP A 260 -21.40 2.65 -10.68
CA ASP A 260 -22.30 1.65 -11.28
C ASP A 260 -22.30 0.30 -10.54
N ARG A 261 -21.53 0.21 -9.43
CA ARG A 261 -21.41 -0.94 -8.53
C ARG A 261 -20.63 -2.11 -9.14
N THR A 262 -19.95 -1.87 -10.25
CA THR A 262 -19.12 -2.87 -10.91
C THR A 262 -17.64 -2.52 -10.83
N ILE A 263 -16.82 -3.56 -10.85
CA ILE A 263 -15.38 -3.44 -11.09
C ILE A 263 -15.13 -3.98 -12.48
N LYS A 264 -14.43 -3.22 -13.31
CA LYS A 264 -14.05 -3.65 -14.66
C LYS A 264 -12.56 -3.86 -14.74
N MET A 265 -12.19 -4.90 -15.47
CA MET A 265 -10.82 -5.25 -15.78
C MET A 265 -10.57 -5.05 -17.26
N TRP A 266 -9.55 -4.28 -17.58
CA TRP A 266 -9.21 -3.91 -18.95
C TRP A 266 -7.80 -4.39 -19.26
N ARG A 267 -7.58 -4.92 -20.45
CA ARG A 267 -6.21 -5.15 -20.94
C ARG A 267 -5.62 -3.82 -21.38
N ASP A 268 -4.42 -3.49 -20.93
CA ASP A 268 -3.77 -2.22 -21.29
C ASP A 268 -3.32 -2.20 -22.77
N GLU A 269 -2.83 -3.33 -23.29
CA GLU A 269 -2.36 -3.47 -24.67
C GLU A 269 -3.43 -3.11 -25.70
N ASP A 270 -4.65 -3.63 -25.56
CA ASP A 270 -5.73 -3.46 -26.54
C ASP A 270 -6.84 -2.50 -26.08
N GLY A 271 -6.98 -2.28 -24.77
CA GLY A 271 -8.10 -1.56 -24.16
C GLY A 271 -9.40 -2.37 -24.08
N VAL A 272 -9.34 -3.68 -24.34
CA VAL A 272 -10.51 -4.56 -24.30
C VAL A 272 -10.93 -4.84 -22.85
N LEU A 273 -12.24 -4.82 -22.61
CA LEU A 273 -12.84 -5.24 -21.35
C LEU A 273 -12.71 -6.78 -21.19
N CYS A 274 -11.83 -7.21 -20.29
CA CYS A 274 -11.57 -8.63 -20.02
C CYS A 274 -12.67 -9.26 -19.15
N LYS A 275 -12.99 -8.61 -18.02
CA LYS A 275 -13.95 -9.12 -17.03
C LYS A 275 -14.70 -7.96 -16.39
N THR A 276 -15.95 -8.22 -16.02
CA THR A 276 -16.74 -7.37 -15.12
C THR A 276 -17.02 -8.18 -13.85
N LEU A 277 -16.53 -7.68 -12.72
CA LEU A 277 -16.80 -8.24 -11.41
C LEU A 277 -18.00 -7.52 -10.82
N SER A 278 -18.98 -8.30 -10.39
CA SER A 278 -20.22 -7.82 -9.77
C SER A 278 -20.39 -8.53 -8.44
N GLY A 279 -20.85 -7.79 -7.43
CA GLY A 279 -20.99 -8.31 -6.07
C GLY A 279 -21.35 -7.21 -5.06
N HIS A 280 -20.88 -5.99 -5.30
CA HIS A 280 -21.28 -4.82 -4.51
C HIS A 280 -22.73 -4.40 -4.79
N ALA A 281 -23.45 -4.03 -3.73
CA ALA A 281 -24.82 -3.52 -3.84
C ALA A 281 -24.88 -2.00 -3.98
N HIS A 282 -23.80 -1.31 -3.63
CA HIS A 282 -23.66 0.14 -3.63
C HIS A 282 -22.38 0.63 -4.35
N TRP A 283 -22.17 1.94 -4.37
CA TRP A 283 -21.06 2.58 -5.06
C TRP A 283 -19.72 2.08 -4.53
N ILE A 284 -18.79 1.81 -5.42
CA ILE A 284 -17.43 1.44 -5.05
C ILE A 284 -16.63 2.71 -4.88
N ASN A 285 -15.96 2.88 -3.74
CA ASN A 285 -15.20 4.11 -3.44
C ASN A 285 -13.71 3.93 -3.61
N THR A 286 -13.20 2.74 -3.27
CA THR A 286 -11.76 2.48 -3.19
C THR A 286 -11.41 1.12 -3.75
N LEU A 287 -10.25 1.07 -4.40
CA LEU A 287 -9.60 -0.14 -4.90
C LEU A 287 -8.13 -0.13 -4.51
N ALA A 288 -7.62 -1.30 -4.13
CA ALA A 288 -6.21 -1.53 -3.86
C ALA A 288 -5.77 -2.89 -4.38
N LEU A 289 -4.57 -2.93 -4.94
CA LEU A 289 -3.87 -4.15 -5.30
C LEU A 289 -2.87 -4.52 -4.22
N ASN A 290 -2.64 -5.82 -4.04
CA ASN A 290 -1.56 -6.29 -3.18
C ASN A 290 -0.18 -5.84 -3.68
N THR A 291 -0.02 -5.66 -4.99
CA THR A 291 1.23 -5.24 -5.62
C THR A 291 1.44 -3.72 -5.64
N ASP A 292 0.46 -2.92 -5.20
CA ASP A 292 0.50 -1.45 -5.30
C ASP A 292 1.78 -0.82 -4.73
N TYR A 293 2.27 -1.32 -3.59
CA TYR A 293 3.49 -0.79 -2.97
C TYR A 293 4.75 -1.06 -3.81
N ALA A 294 4.87 -2.29 -4.34
CA ALA A 294 5.98 -2.67 -5.21
C ALA A 294 5.94 -1.88 -6.52
N LEU A 295 4.76 -1.73 -7.13
CA LEU A 295 4.56 -0.96 -8.37
C LEU A 295 4.85 0.53 -8.17
N ARG A 296 4.46 1.09 -7.01
CA ARG A 296 4.72 2.49 -6.64
C ARG A 296 6.22 2.77 -6.48
N THR A 297 6.94 1.86 -5.83
CA THR A 297 8.36 2.06 -5.50
C THR A 297 9.32 1.48 -6.55
N ALA A 298 8.84 0.70 -7.52
CA ALA A 298 9.57 0.19 -8.67
C ALA A 298 11.00 -0.28 -8.34
N CYS A 299 12.05 0.43 -8.79
CA CYS A 299 13.44 0.08 -8.54
C CYS A 299 14.00 0.58 -7.19
N PHE A 300 13.25 1.38 -6.45
CA PHE A 300 13.67 2.00 -5.20
C PHE A 300 13.43 1.08 -4.01
N GLU A 301 14.46 0.31 -3.65
CA GLU A 301 14.42 -0.59 -2.51
C GLU A 301 14.57 0.15 -1.16
N PRO A 302 13.62 -0.02 -0.22
CA PRO A 302 13.73 0.59 1.11
C PRO A 302 14.96 0.14 1.90
N SER A 303 15.39 -1.12 1.73
CA SER A 303 16.60 -1.69 2.35
C SER A 303 17.89 -0.98 1.90
N LYS A 304 17.90 -0.49 0.65
CA LYS A 304 19.02 0.23 0.04
C LYS A 304 18.80 1.76 0.03
N ARG A 305 17.99 2.28 0.96
CA ARG A 305 17.68 3.72 1.07
C ARG A 305 17.16 4.34 -0.23
N CYS A 306 16.37 3.57 -0.97
CA CYS A 306 15.73 4.01 -2.20
C CYS A 306 16.71 4.66 -3.20
N VAL A 307 17.95 4.16 -3.28
CA VAL A 307 18.94 4.62 -4.26
C VAL A 307 18.56 4.07 -5.64
N LYS A 308 18.54 4.94 -6.65
CA LYS A 308 18.29 4.54 -8.03
C LYS A 308 19.49 3.76 -8.60
N PRO A 309 19.29 2.59 -9.23
CA PRO A 309 20.31 1.96 -10.05
C PRO A 309 20.80 2.87 -11.19
N ASP A 310 22.04 2.67 -11.62
CA ASP A 310 22.71 3.55 -12.59
C ASP A 310 22.11 3.41 -14.00
N THR A 311 21.73 2.18 -14.38
CA THR A 311 21.18 1.89 -15.70
C THR A 311 19.66 1.68 -15.67
N ILE A 312 19.00 1.98 -16.79
CA ILE A 312 17.54 1.86 -16.92
C ILE A 312 17.15 0.37 -16.95
N GLU A 313 17.99 -0.46 -17.56
CA GLU A 313 17.80 -1.92 -17.66
C GLU A 313 17.87 -2.58 -16.26
N GLU A 314 18.82 -2.17 -15.42
CA GLU A 314 18.88 -2.63 -14.02
C GLU A 314 17.67 -2.16 -13.23
N CYS A 315 17.23 -0.91 -13.42
CA CYS A 315 16.00 -0.42 -12.78
C CYS A 315 14.79 -1.29 -13.15
N GLN A 316 14.67 -1.65 -14.43
CA GLN A 316 13.58 -2.49 -14.93
C GLN A 316 13.65 -3.90 -14.31
N LYS A 317 14.84 -4.48 -14.25
CA LYS A 317 15.06 -5.82 -13.66
C LYS A 317 14.72 -5.85 -12.17
N VAL A 318 15.20 -4.88 -11.39
CA VAL A 318 14.90 -4.78 -9.96
C VAL A 318 13.39 -4.57 -9.73
N ALA A 319 12.75 -3.73 -10.55
CA ALA A 319 11.31 -3.52 -10.47
C ALA A 319 10.52 -4.82 -10.75
N GLU A 320 10.93 -5.61 -11.74
CA GLU A 320 10.35 -6.92 -12.05
C GLU A 320 10.55 -7.91 -10.90
N GLU A 321 11.76 -8.02 -10.36
CA GLU A 321 12.08 -8.93 -9.25
C GLU A 321 11.22 -8.63 -8.01
N ARG A 322 11.06 -7.34 -7.67
CA ARG A 322 10.22 -6.91 -6.55
C ARG A 322 8.74 -7.17 -6.78
N TYR A 323 8.27 -6.96 -8.01
CA TYR A 323 6.91 -7.28 -8.39
C TYR A 323 6.64 -8.79 -8.28
N GLN A 324 7.54 -9.63 -8.81
CA GLN A 324 7.42 -11.09 -8.72
C GLN A 324 7.50 -11.60 -7.27
N ALA A 325 8.33 -10.99 -6.42
CA ALA A 325 8.38 -11.32 -5.00
C ALA A 325 7.03 -11.06 -4.30
N ALA A 326 6.37 -9.94 -4.60
CA ALA A 326 5.04 -9.63 -4.07
C ALA A 326 3.96 -10.60 -4.59
N LEU A 327 4.03 -11.01 -5.86
CA LEU A 327 3.12 -11.99 -6.44
C LEU A 327 3.24 -13.36 -5.77
N LYS A 328 4.47 -13.81 -5.49
CA LYS A 328 4.75 -15.13 -4.93
C LYS A 328 4.06 -15.35 -3.58
N ILE A 329 4.04 -14.33 -2.72
CA ILE A 329 3.44 -14.40 -1.38
C ILE A 329 1.92 -14.59 -1.46
N ALA A 330 1.27 -13.82 -2.34
CA ALA A 330 -0.17 -13.86 -2.52
C ALA A 330 -0.68 -14.99 -3.44
N GLY A 331 0.20 -15.60 -4.23
CA GLY A 331 -0.14 -16.55 -5.29
C GLY A 331 -0.74 -15.88 -6.54
N GLY A 332 -0.46 -14.59 -6.76
CA GLY A 332 -1.00 -13.79 -7.87
C GLY A 332 -1.42 -12.37 -7.46
N GLU A 333 -1.84 -11.56 -8.44
CA GLU A 333 -2.43 -10.25 -8.17
C GLU A 333 -3.81 -10.42 -7.53
N ARG A 334 -3.97 -9.80 -6.36
CA ARG A 334 -5.21 -9.74 -5.61
C ARG A 334 -5.71 -8.32 -5.57
N LEU A 335 -7.02 -8.19 -5.65
CA LEU A 335 -7.70 -6.90 -5.61
C LEU A 335 -8.63 -6.86 -4.40
N VAL A 336 -8.64 -5.73 -3.71
CA VAL A 336 -9.67 -5.43 -2.71
C VAL A 336 -10.43 -4.20 -3.13
N SER A 337 -11.74 -4.27 -2.94
CA SER A 337 -12.68 -3.19 -3.22
C SER A 337 -13.52 -2.88 -1.99
N GLY A 338 -13.71 -1.59 -1.69
CA GLY A 338 -14.61 -1.12 -0.64
C GLY A 338 -15.76 -0.29 -1.21
N SER A 339 -16.94 -0.44 -0.62
CA SER A 339 -18.18 0.22 -1.06
C SER A 339 -18.86 1.02 0.05
N ASP A 340 -19.77 1.89 -0.36
CA ASP A 340 -20.70 2.64 0.49
C ASP A 340 -21.63 1.76 1.34
N ASP A 341 -21.85 0.49 0.98
CA ASP A 341 -22.63 -0.46 1.80
C ASP A 341 -21.85 -1.06 2.98
N PHE A 342 -20.67 -0.49 3.27
CA PHE A 342 -19.78 -0.88 4.37
C PHE A 342 -19.13 -2.24 4.16
N THR A 343 -19.35 -2.85 2.99
CA THR A 343 -18.74 -4.13 2.64
C THR A 343 -17.50 -3.94 1.81
N MET A 344 -16.61 -4.90 1.95
CA MET A 344 -15.45 -5.05 1.10
C MET A 344 -15.44 -6.44 0.49
N PHE A 345 -14.89 -6.56 -0.71
CA PHE A 345 -14.67 -7.85 -1.36
C PHE A 345 -13.20 -8.01 -1.70
N LEU A 346 -12.71 -9.22 -1.46
CA LEU A 346 -11.39 -9.68 -1.90
C LEU A 346 -11.56 -10.53 -3.17
N TRP A 347 -10.76 -10.24 -4.19
CA TRP A 347 -10.87 -10.87 -5.51
C TRP A 347 -9.53 -11.49 -5.92
N ASN A 348 -9.59 -12.63 -6.60
CA ASN A 348 -8.52 -13.12 -7.46
C ASN A 348 -8.97 -12.97 -8.93
N PRO A 349 -8.79 -11.78 -9.51
CA PRO A 349 -9.35 -11.44 -10.80
C PRO A 349 -8.86 -12.32 -11.95
N LYS A 350 -7.67 -12.93 -11.83
CA LYS A 350 -7.09 -13.79 -12.86
C LYS A 350 -7.81 -15.14 -12.92
N GLU A 351 -7.98 -15.78 -11.77
CA GLU A 351 -8.56 -17.12 -11.67
C GLU A 351 -10.08 -17.12 -11.82
N THR A 352 -10.78 -16.29 -11.05
CA THR A 352 -12.25 -16.37 -10.96
C THR A 352 -12.92 -15.01 -11.06
N LYS A 353 -14.21 -15.01 -11.43
CA LYS A 353 -15.06 -13.81 -11.38
C LYS A 353 -15.73 -13.64 -10.01
N HIS A 354 -15.68 -14.66 -9.17
CA HIS A 354 -16.27 -14.65 -7.84
C HIS A 354 -15.30 -14.03 -6.84
N SER A 355 -15.85 -13.37 -5.81
CA SER A 355 -15.04 -12.90 -4.69
C SER A 355 -14.51 -14.09 -3.90
N ILE A 356 -13.24 -14.05 -3.49
CA ILE A 356 -12.64 -15.00 -2.55
C ILE A 356 -13.37 -14.90 -1.20
N ALA A 357 -13.62 -13.68 -0.75
CA ALA A 357 -14.26 -13.40 0.53
C ALA A 357 -15.06 -12.11 0.48
N ARG A 358 -16.19 -12.13 1.19
CA ARG A 358 -16.96 -10.94 1.56
C ARG A 358 -16.54 -10.50 2.95
N MET A 359 -15.83 -9.39 3.02
CA MET A 359 -15.30 -8.80 4.25
C MET A 359 -16.32 -7.83 4.80
N THR A 360 -16.91 -8.18 5.95
CA THR A 360 -17.95 -7.40 6.63
C THR A 360 -17.56 -7.15 8.08
N GLY A 361 -18.00 -6.02 8.62
CA GLY A 361 -17.72 -5.65 10.01
C GLY A 361 -17.57 -4.15 10.24
N HIS A 362 -17.44 -3.34 9.18
CA HIS A 362 -17.57 -1.89 9.28
C HIS A 362 -19.03 -1.48 9.49
N MET A 363 -19.23 -0.39 10.23
CA MET A 363 -20.56 0.15 10.53
C MET A 363 -20.93 1.38 9.69
N GLN A 364 -19.96 1.91 8.94
CA GLN A 364 -20.12 3.03 8.02
C GLN A 364 -19.23 2.82 6.78
N LEU A 365 -19.32 3.73 5.81
CA LEU A 365 -18.63 3.61 4.53
C LEU A 365 -17.13 3.47 4.71
N VAL A 366 -16.54 2.68 3.80
CA VAL A 366 -15.09 2.48 3.75
C VAL A 366 -14.51 3.51 2.79
N ASN A 367 -13.72 4.44 3.32
CA ASN A 367 -13.17 5.55 2.54
C ASN A 367 -11.91 5.13 1.79
N GLN A 368 -11.04 4.34 2.44
CA GLN A 368 -9.81 3.85 1.82
C GLN A 368 -9.50 2.42 2.27
N VAL A 369 -8.93 1.66 1.35
CA VAL A 369 -8.34 0.35 1.63
C VAL A 369 -6.95 0.31 1.04
N VAL A 370 -5.99 -0.28 1.76
CA VAL A 370 -4.60 -0.43 1.31
C VAL A 370 -4.03 -1.76 1.78
N PHE A 371 -3.35 -2.48 0.90
CA PHE A 371 -2.57 -3.67 1.27
C PHE A 371 -1.26 -3.29 1.95
N SER A 372 -0.78 -4.15 2.85
CA SER A 372 0.58 -4.04 3.37
C SER A 372 1.62 -4.28 2.26
N PRO A 373 2.83 -3.68 2.36
CA PRO A 373 3.93 -3.91 1.42
C PRO A 373 4.30 -5.38 1.21
N ASP A 374 4.13 -6.22 2.24
CA ASP A 374 4.37 -7.67 2.18
C ASP A 374 3.17 -8.47 1.61
N THR A 375 2.08 -7.82 1.21
CA THR A 375 0.83 -8.40 0.69
C THR A 375 -0.02 -9.21 1.69
N ARG A 376 0.47 -9.43 2.92
CA ARG A 376 -0.17 -10.34 3.89
C ARG A 376 -1.37 -9.76 4.60
N TYR A 377 -1.47 -8.43 4.67
CA TYR A 377 -2.49 -7.74 5.43
C TYR A 377 -3.21 -6.71 4.55
N ILE A 378 -4.45 -6.43 4.93
CA ILE A 378 -5.26 -5.36 4.38
C ILE A 378 -5.66 -4.46 5.54
N ALA A 379 -5.45 -3.15 5.38
CA ALA A 379 -5.98 -2.13 6.28
C ALA A 379 -7.13 -1.40 5.61
N SER A 380 -8.24 -1.23 6.33
CA SER A 380 -9.41 -0.49 5.85
C SER A 380 -9.75 0.66 6.79
N ALA A 381 -9.79 1.88 6.25
CA ALA A 381 -10.20 3.10 6.93
C ALA A 381 -11.68 3.37 6.66
N SER A 382 -12.45 3.60 7.72
CA SER A 382 -13.89 3.83 7.64
C SER A 382 -14.32 5.05 8.45
N PHE A 383 -15.48 5.58 8.09
CA PHE A 383 -16.11 6.65 8.83
C PHE A 383 -16.66 6.19 10.19
N ASP A 384 -16.68 4.88 10.45
CA ASP A 384 -17.00 4.31 11.76
C ASP A 384 -15.91 4.53 12.83
N LYS A 385 -14.91 5.38 12.53
CA LYS A 385 -13.82 5.80 13.42
C LYS A 385 -12.81 4.70 13.70
N SER A 386 -12.89 3.58 12.98
CA SER A 386 -11.99 2.45 13.14
C SER A 386 -11.16 2.19 11.90
N VAL A 387 -9.96 1.67 12.12
CA VAL A 387 -9.20 0.99 11.08
C VAL A 387 -9.30 -0.51 11.35
N LYS A 388 -9.73 -1.31 10.36
CA LYS A 388 -9.80 -2.76 10.52
C LYS A 388 -8.69 -3.45 9.75
N LEU A 389 -8.23 -4.57 10.30
CA LEU A 389 -7.20 -5.41 9.74
C LEU A 389 -7.78 -6.73 9.28
N TRP A 390 -7.36 -7.15 8.09
CA TRP A 390 -7.80 -8.38 7.45
C TRP A 390 -6.60 -9.13 6.90
N CYS A 391 -6.74 -10.44 6.76
CA CYS A 391 -5.76 -11.28 6.08
C CYS A 391 -5.84 -11.05 4.57
N GLY A 392 -4.73 -10.65 3.94
CA GLY A 392 -4.60 -10.43 2.50
C GLY A 392 -4.85 -11.68 1.65
N ARG A 393 -4.63 -12.87 2.21
CA ARG A 393 -4.83 -14.15 1.52
C ARG A 393 -6.26 -14.68 1.59
N THR A 394 -6.94 -14.50 2.72
CA THR A 394 -8.25 -15.14 2.94
C THR A 394 -9.39 -14.14 3.11
N GLY A 395 -9.09 -12.87 3.35
CA GLY A 395 -10.08 -11.86 3.73
C GLY A 395 -10.63 -12.06 5.15
N LYS A 396 -10.07 -12.98 5.96
CA LYS A 396 -10.50 -13.14 7.35
C LYS A 396 -10.19 -11.89 8.16
N TYR A 397 -11.15 -11.47 8.97
CA TYR A 397 -10.97 -10.39 9.93
C TYR A 397 -9.93 -10.77 10.99
N LEU A 398 -9.03 -9.85 11.32
CA LEU A 398 -7.96 -10.05 12.30
C LEU A 398 -8.15 -9.20 13.56
N ALA A 399 -8.37 -7.90 13.39
CA ALA A 399 -8.46 -6.96 14.50
C ALA A 399 -9.08 -5.62 14.09
N SER A 400 -9.50 -4.83 15.09
CA SER A 400 -9.95 -3.46 14.92
C SER A 400 -9.04 -2.56 15.73
N LEU A 401 -8.37 -1.66 15.03
CA LEU A 401 -7.54 -0.60 15.58
C LEU A 401 -8.47 0.56 15.95
N ARG A 402 -8.68 0.72 17.26
CA ARG A 402 -9.54 1.76 17.82
C ARG A 402 -8.68 2.84 18.48
N GLY A 403 -9.17 4.07 18.45
CA GLY A 403 -8.53 5.21 19.09
C GLY A 403 -9.03 6.54 18.56
N HIS A 404 -9.44 6.61 17.29
CA HIS A 404 -10.01 7.81 16.70
C HIS A 404 -11.41 8.13 17.23
N VAL A 405 -11.72 9.42 17.28
CA VAL A 405 -13.00 9.97 17.73
C VAL A 405 -13.84 10.47 16.55
N GLY A 406 -13.21 10.70 15.40
CA GLY A 406 -13.84 11.11 14.14
C GLY A 406 -13.63 10.09 13.00
N PRO A 407 -14.30 10.29 11.85
CA PRO A 407 -14.09 9.50 10.64
C PRO A 407 -12.62 9.38 10.23
N VAL A 408 -12.17 8.17 9.91
CA VAL A 408 -10.81 7.95 9.39
C VAL A 408 -10.83 8.09 7.87
N TYR A 409 -10.08 9.05 7.35
CA TYR A 409 -10.04 9.33 5.92
C TYR A 409 -9.01 8.45 5.21
N GLN A 410 -7.76 8.43 5.68
CA GLN A 410 -6.67 7.78 4.97
C GLN A 410 -5.79 6.97 5.93
N VAL A 411 -5.22 5.87 5.42
CA VAL A 411 -4.22 5.03 6.09
C VAL A 411 -2.99 4.86 5.20
N ALA A 412 -1.82 4.76 5.81
CA ALA A 412 -0.58 4.42 5.13
C ALA A 412 0.21 3.39 5.94
N TRP A 413 0.80 2.42 5.24
CA TRP A 413 1.64 1.39 5.82
C TRP A 413 3.10 1.86 5.91
N SER A 414 3.81 1.43 6.95
CA SER A 414 5.27 1.47 6.93
C SER A 414 5.83 0.48 5.91
N ALA A 415 6.99 0.80 5.35
CA ALA A 415 7.67 -0.01 4.35
C ALA A 415 7.97 -1.46 4.80
N ASP A 416 8.09 -1.71 6.11
CA ASP A 416 8.33 -3.03 6.68
C ASP A 416 7.04 -3.79 7.06
N SER A 417 5.86 -3.26 6.75
CA SER A 417 4.54 -3.83 7.07
C SER A 417 4.25 -3.98 8.58
N ARG A 418 5.03 -3.36 9.47
CA ARG A 418 4.85 -3.51 10.94
C ARG A 418 4.00 -2.41 11.57
N LEU A 419 3.92 -1.24 10.95
CA LEU A 419 3.24 -0.07 11.48
C LEU A 419 2.22 0.46 10.47
N ILE A 420 1.19 1.10 11.00
CA ILE A 420 0.17 1.80 10.22
C ILE A 420 0.02 3.19 10.81
N VAL A 421 0.00 4.20 9.95
CA VAL A 421 -0.45 5.54 10.33
C VAL A 421 -1.81 5.81 9.72
N SER A 422 -2.64 6.52 10.46
CA SER A 422 -4.01 6.89 10.04
C SER A 422 -4.26 8.36 10.31
N GLY A 423 -4.96 9.02 9.39
CA GLY A 423 -5.39 10.41 9.49
C GLY A 423 -6.91 10.50 9.53
N SER A 424 -7.41 11.37 10.40
CA SER A 424 -8.82 11.42 10.78
C SER A 424 -9.38 12.85 10.78
N ALA A 425 -10.71 12.94 10.74
CA ALA A 425 -11.46 14.16 10.96
C ALA A 425 -11.30 14.73 12.38
N ASP A 426 -10.81 13.93 13.34
CA ASP A 426 -10.54 14.40 14.71
C ASP A 426 -9.25 15.23 14.86
N SER A 427 -8.65 15.68 13.76
CA SER A 427 -7.39 16.46 13.70
C SER A 427 -6.14 15.75 14.22
N THR A 428 -6.22 14.44 14.50
CA THR A 428 -5.09 13.64 14.97
C THR A 428 -4.60 12.66 13.93
N LEU A 429 -3.33 12.29 14.06
CA LEU A 429 -2.80 11.09 13.44
C LEU A 429 -2.58 10.03 14.51
N LYS A 430 -2.79 8.76 14.17
CA LYS A 430 -2.52 7.65 15.09
C LYS A 430 -1.65 6.62 14.42
N VAL A 431 -0.61 6.20 15.13
CA VAL A 431 0.30 5.13 14.74
C VAL A 431 -0.06 3.87 15.51
N PHE A 432 -0.33 2.80 14.78
CA PHE A 432 -0.66 1.48 15.32
C PHE A 432 0.48 0.49 15.06
N GLU A 433 0.76 -0.38 16.02
CA GLU A 433 1.70 -1.48 15.86
C GLU A 433 0.95 -2.78 15.55
N LEU A 434 1.35 -3.49 14.50
CA LEU A 434 0.66 -4.70 14.04
C LEU A 434 0.81 -5.89 14.98
N ARG A 435 1.96 -6.00 15.66
CA ARG A 435 2.29 -7.09 16.58
C ARG A 435 1.42 -7.09 17.82
N THR A 436 1.20 -5.91 18.41
CA THR A 436 0.35 -5.70 19.59
C THR A 436 -1.11 -5.42 19.21
N LYS A 437 -1.37 -5.04 17.95
CA LYS A 437 -2.69 -4.67 17.41
C LYS A 437 -3.34 -3.54 18.20
N SER A 438 -2.53 -2.66 18.76
CA SER A 438 -2.96 -1.55 19.62
C SER A 438 -2.40 -0.22 19.14
N LEU A 439 -2.99 0.86 19.64
CA LEU A 439 -2.45 2.20 19.49
C LEU A 439 -1.04 2.24 20.09
N TYR A 440 -0.09 2.75 19.32
CA TYR A 440 1.30 2.88 19.75
C TYR A 440 1.66 4.33 20.07
N TYR A 441 1.35 5.26 19.16
CA TYR A 441 1.51 6.70 19.40
C TYR A 441 0.28 7.47 18.94
N ASP A 442 -0.06 8.49 19.73
CA ASP A 442 -1.02 9.52 19.37
C ASP A 442 -0.27 10.78 18.95
N LEU A 443 -0.59 11.30 17.77
CA LEU A 443 0.11 12.40 17.11
C LEU A 443 -0.85 13.58 16.90
N PRO A 444 -1.13 14.37 17.95
CA PRO A 444 -1.89 15.60 17.81
C PRO A 444 -1.05 16.69 17.14
N GLY A 445 -1.71 17.62 16.44
CA GLY A 445 -1.03 18.83 15.98
C GLY A 445 -1.70 19.59 14.86
N HIS A 446 -2.58 18.96 14.07
CA HIS A 446 -3.38 19.69 13.08
C HIS A 446 -4.46 20.53 13.77
N GLY A 447 -4.79 21.67 13.16
CA GLY A 447 -5.84 22.57 13.67
C GLY A 447 -7.26 22.24 13.20
N ASP A 448 -7.38 21.31 12.24
CA ASP A 448 -8.63 20.89 11.59
C ASP A 448 -8.45 19.46 11.00
N GLU A 449 -9.44 18.97 10.28
CA GLU A 449 -9.50 17.62 9.68
C GLU A 449 -8.27 17.27 8.82
N VAL A 450 -7.77 16.03 8.94
CA VAL A 450 -6.62 15.51 8.18
C VAL A 450 -7.10 14.65 7.02
N PHE A 451 -7.05 15.17 5.79
CA PHE A 451 -7.55 14.47 4.61
C PHE A 451 -6.56 13.45 4.04
N THR A 452 -5.27 13.73 4.11
CA THR A 452 -4.25 12.91 3.45
C THR A 452 -3.09 12.57 4.37
N VAL A 453 -2.63 11.32 4.24
CA VAL A 453 -1.47 10.79 4.95
C VAL A 453 -0.67 9.89 4.04
N ASP A 454 0.65 9.95 4.15
CA ASP A 454 1.53 9.04 3.42
C ASP A 454 2.80 8.76 4.22
N TRP A 455 3.38 7.59 4.03
CA TRP A 455 4.64 7.19 4.67
C TRP A 455 5.74 7.21 3.61
N SER A 456 6.91 7.75 3.94
CA SER A 456 8.05 7.70 3.03
C SER A 456 8.41 6.25 2.69
N PRO A 457 8.80 5.94 1.43
CA PRO A 457 9.20 4.60 1.04
C PRO A 457 10.33 3.99 1.86
N GLU A 458 11.21 4.83 2.43
CA GLU A 458 12.26 4.39 3.35
C GLU A 458 11.75 4.08 4.77
N GLY A 459 10.58 4.60 5.13
CA GLY A 459 10.00 4.49 6.47
C GLY A 459 10.43 5.58 7.45
N THR A 460 11.28 6.52 7.06
CA THR A 460 11.89 7.53 7.96
C THR A 460 10.94 8.65 8.38
N LYS A 461 9.98 9.03 7.54
CA LYS A 461 9.11 10.19 7.73
C LYS A 461 7.68 9.88 7.33
N VAL A 462 6.74 10.57 7.95
CA VAL A 462 5.32 10.59 7.56
C VAL A 462 4.93 12.01 7.21
N VAL A 463 4.05 12.17 6.22
CA VAL A 463 3.44 13.43 5.86
C VAL A 463 1.95 13.37 6.14
N SER A 464 1.40 14.50 6.59
CA SER A 464 -0.03 14.71 6.67
C SER A 464 -0.42 16.10 6.18
N GLY A 465 -1.61 16.20 5.62
CA GLY A 465 -2.19 17.45 5.16
C GLY A 465 -3.71 17.41 5.25
N GLY A 466 -4.32 18.58 5.37
CA GLY A 466 -5.77 18.65 5.48
C GLY A 466 -6.33 20.06 5.41
N LYS A 467 -7.40 20.28 6.17
CA LYS A 467 -8.22 21.48 6.09
C LYS A 467 -7.59 22.71 6.72
N ASP A 468 -6.62 22.52 7.62
CA ASP A 468 -5.81 23.59 8.20
C ASP A 468 -4.78 24.20 7.23
N LYS A 469 -4.73 23.71 5.98
CA LYS A 469 -3.92 24.24 4.87
C LYS A 469 -2.41 24.03 5.05
N LEU A 470 -2.01 23.39 6.16
CA LEU A 470 -0.62 23.11 6.48
C LEU A 470 -0.26 21.69 6.07
N LEU A 471 0.99 21.52 5.65
CA LEU A 471 1.60 20.20 5.62
C LEU A 471 2.39 20.01 6.91
N LYS A 472 2.26 18.84 7.51
CA LYS A 472 3.08 18.45 8.64
C LYS A 472 3.93 17.26 8.27
N LEU A 473 5.22 17.35 8.60
CA LEU A 473 6.14 16.23 8.55
C LEU A 473 6.33 15.68 9.96
N TRP A 474 6.38 14.36 10.07
CA TRP A 474 6.52 13.63 11.32
C TRP A 474 7.74 12.73 11.24
N ARG A 475 8.51 12.69 12.32
CA ARG A 475 9.72 11.87 12.46
C ARG A 475 9.85 11.35 13.88
N GLN A 476 10.88 10.54 14.13
CA GLN A 476 11.26 10.09 15.47
C GLN A 476 11.76 11.24 16.35
#